data_AF-A0A930PS25-F1
#
_entry.id   AF-A0A930PS25-F1
#
_cell.length_a   1.000
_cell.length_b   1.000
_cell.length_c   1.000
_cell.angle_alpha   90.00
_cell.angle_beta   90.00
_cell.angle_gamma   90.00
#
_symmetry.space_group_name_H-M   'P 1'
#
loop_
_entity.id
_entity.type
_entity.pdbx_description
1 polymer ?
#
loop_
_entity_poly.entity_id
_entity_poly.type
_entity_poly.pdbx_seq_one_letter_code
_entity_poly.pdbx_strand_id
1 'polypeptide(L)'
;MSTTPVTRLYDATTIHEDSNEAAALEYLAALGEPTVELTIDGQTKKYHSRKDIFRAMLSIEGGHEEPPALMLGSRSAPELILARLAPYDVKFLNKGCPQMWYSLSNEDENLGNVCQENKFTMDYLFEATTLDGYEGHYRIAEYAEVSWGEVAHADGTTSAGRLPDGSYVLLEKVSDRVL
;
A
#
# COMPACT_ATOMS: atom_id res chain seq x y z
N MET A 1 4.27 -4.68 29.14
CA MET A 1 3.06 -5.20 28.47
C MET A 1 3.43 -5.35 27.00
N SER A 2 3.40 -6.58 26.47
CA SER A 2 3.59 -6.81 25.04
C SER A 2 2.28 -6.45 24.38
N THR A 3 2.23 -5.29 23.71
CA THR A 3 1.11 -4.93 22.85
C THR A 3 1.27 -5.75 21.58
N THR A 4 0.63 -6.93 21.53
CA THR A 4 0.41 -7.60 20.26
C THR A 4 -0.20 -6.56 19.32
N PRO A 5 0.42 -6.24 18.18
CA PRO A 5 -0.12 -5.24 17.26
C PRO A 5 -1.55 -5.65 16.92
N VAL A 6 -2.51 -4.78 17.16
CA VAL A 6 -3.90 -5.04 16.76
C VAL A 6 -3.90 -5.15 15.24
N THR A 7 -4.15 -6.34 14.72
CA THR A 7 -4.30 -6.56 13.27
C THR A 7 -5.64 -5.95 12.87
N ARG A 8 -5.61 -4.74 12.30
CA ARG A 8 -6.78 -4.11 11.71
C ARG A 8 -7.21 -4.93 10.48
N LEU A 9 -8.53 -5.12 10.33
CA LEU A 9 -9.15 -5.75 9.16
C LEU A 9 -9.93 -4.70 8.37
N TYR A 10 -10.08 -4.92 7.08
CA TYR A 10 -10.68 -3.94 6.14
C TYR A 10 -11.79 -4.59 5.33
N ASP A 11 -12.77 -3.77 4.95
CA ASP A 11 -13.64 -4.10 3.83
C ASP A 11 -12.81 -3.94 2.55
N ALA A 12 -12.35 -5.07 2.05
CA ALA A 12 -11.46 -5.14 0.92
C ALA A 12 -12.19 -5.14 -0.43
N THR A 13 -13.52 -5.04 -0.43
CA THR A 13 -14.36 -5.12 -1.63
C THR A 13 -14.87 -3.76 -2.11
N THR A 14 -14.78 -2.73 -1.25
CA THR A 14 -15.14 -1.37 -1.60
C THR A 14 -13.99 -0.71 -2.38
N ILE A 15 -14.11 -0.68 -3.71
CA ILE A 15 -13.14 -0.05 -4.61
C ILE A 15 -13.36 1.47 -4.67
N HIS A 16 -12.28 2.24 -4.58
CA HIS A 16 -12.32 3.70 -4.73
C HIS A 16 -12.59 4.10 -6.19
N GLU A 17 -13.31 5.20 -6.42
CA GLU A 17 -13.75 5.60 -7.78
C GLU A 17 -12.60 5.96 -8.74
N ASP A 18 -11.46 6.38 -8.19
CA ASP A 18 -10.25 6.70 -8.96
C ASP A 18 -9.39 5.47 -9.28
N SER A 19 -9.83 4.26 -8.92
CA SER A 19 -9.11 3.04 -9.30
C SER A 19 -9.32 2.71 -10.76
N ASN A 20 -8.27 2.19 -11.40
CA ASN A 20 -8.36 1.59 -12.72
C ASN A 20 -9.32 0.38 -12.70
N GLU A 21 -10.32 0.41 -13.57
CA GLU A 21 -11.41 -0.57 -13.58
C GLU A 21 -10.92 -2.00 -13.84
N ALA A 22 -9.96 -2.18 -14.77
CA ALA A 22 -9.41 -3.49 -15.08
C ALA A 22 -8.60 -4.05 -13.89
N ALA A 23 -7.76 -3.22 -13.29
CA ALA A 23 -7.00 -3.57 -12.10
C ALA A 23 -7.90 -3.95 -10.92
N ALA A 24 -9.00 -3.22 -10.72
CA ALA A 24 -9.99 -3.52 -9.68
C ALA A 24 -10.65 -4.88 -9.89
N LEU A 25 -11.00 -5.23 -11.12
CA LEU A 25 -11.58 -6.54 -11.45
C LEU A 25 -10.61 -7.69 -11.19
N GLU A 26 -9.35 -7.54 -11.59
CA GLU A 26 -8.30 -8.54 -11.35
C GLU A 26 -8.02 -8.70 -9.85
N TYR A 27 -7.93 -7.58 -9.14
CA TYR A 27 -7.76 -7.58 -7.68
C TYR A 27 -8.90 -8.32 -6.98
N LEU A 28 -10.16 -8.04 -7.34
CA LEU A 28 -11.32 -8.71 -6.73
C LEU A 28 -11.33 -10.22 -7.04
N ALA A 29 -10.86 -10.62 -8.22
CA ALA A 29 -10.68 -12.04 -8.56
C ALA A 29 -9.55 -12.71 -7.76
N ALA A 30 -8.53 -11.96 -7.35
CA ALA A 30 -7.38 -12.45 -6.62
C ALA A 30 -7.50 -12.37 -5.09
N LEU A 31 -8.41 -11.56 -4.55
CA LEU A 31 -8.56 -11.26 -3.12
C LEU A 31 -8.82 -12.50 -2.24
N GLY A 32 -9.30 -13.59 -2.83
CA GLY A 32 -9.47 -14.87 -2.17
C GLY A 32 -10.53 -14.84 -1.08
N GLU A 33 -10.45 -15.80 -0.15
CA GLU A 33 -11.39 -15.91 0.96
C GLU A 33 -11.12 -14.86 2.05
N PRO A 34 -12.16 -14.35 2.73
CA PRO A 34 -11.99 -13.40 3.83
C PRO A 34 -11.28 -14.01 5.02
N THR A 35 -10.49 -13.18 5.71
CA THR A 35 -9.88 -13.53 6.99
C THR A 35 -10.96 -13.76 8.06
N VAL A 36 -12.01 -12.93 8.05
CA VAL A 36 -13.13 -13.02 8.99
C VAL A 36 -14.45 -12.69 8.28
N GLU A 37 -15.49 -13.48 8.56
CA GLU A 37 -16.87 -13.16 8.18
C GLU A 37 -17.69 -12.84 9.44
N LEU A 38 -18.45 -11.74 9.40
CA LEU A 38 -19.30 -11.28 10.49
C LEU A 38 -20.71 -11.05 9.97
N THR A 39 -21.67 -11.84 10.45
CA THR A 39 -23.09 -11.64 10.16
C THR A 39 -23.75 -10.86 11.29
N ILE A 40 -24.25 -9.66 10.99
CA ILE A 40 -25.01 -8.81 11.91
C ILE A 40 -26.32 -8.45 11.23
N ASP A 41 -27.45 -8.66 11.92
CA ASP A 41 -28.80 -8.35 11.42
C ASP A 41 -29.11 -8.93 10.02
N GLY A 42 -28.61 -10.14 9.75
CA GLY A 42 -28.79 -10.85 8.48
C GLY A 42 -27.89 -10.37 7.33
N GLN A 43 -27.02 -9.39 7.57
CA GLN A 43 -26.01 -8.95 6.62
C GLN A 43 -24.65 -9.51 6.99
N THR A 44 -24.06 -10.31 6.09
CA THR A 44 -22.68 -10.80 6.24
C THR A 44 -21.70 -9.80 5.66
N LYS A 45 -20.79 -9.30 6.49
CA LYS A 45 -19.63 -8.53 6.08
C LYS A 45 -18.39 -9.42 6.08
N LYS A 46 -17.57 -9.24 5.05
CA LYS A 46 -16.33 -9.99 4.82
C LYS A 46 -15.16 -9.04 5.04
N TYR A 47 -14.21 -9.45 5.86
CA TYR A 47 -13.08 -8.64 6.27
C TYR A 47 -11.76 -9.36 5.96
N HIS A 48 -10.80 -8.62 5.42
CA HIS A 48 -9.50 -9.15 5.03
C HIS A 48 -8.36 -8.46 5.79
N SER A 49 -7.26 -9.20 5.97
CA SER A 49 -6.02 -8.66 6.51
C SER A 49 -5.29 -7.82 5.46
N ARG A 50 -4.47 -6.87 5.91
CA ARG A 50 -3.61 -6.06 5.01
C ARG A 50 -2.70 -6.92 4.13
N LYS A 51 -2.19 -8.02 4.67
CA LYS A 51 -1.34 -8.96 3.94
C LYS A 51 -2.07 -9.63 2.79
N ASP A 52 -3.30 -10.09 3.02
CA ASP A 52 -4.10 -10.75 1.99
C ASP A 52 -4.48 -9.75 0.89
N ILE A 53 -4.89 -8.54 1.30
CA ILE A 53 -5.18 -7.43 0.38
C ILE A 53 -3.95 -7.11 -0.46
N PHE A 54 -2.79 -6.92 0.17
CA PHE A 54 -1.58 -6.52 -0.54
C PHE A 54 -1.09 -7.61 -1.51
N ARG A 55 -1.17 -8.88 -1.11
CA ARG A 55 -0.88 -10.01 -2.01
C ARG A 55 -1.79 -10.01 -3.24
N ALA A 56 -3.08 -9.75 -3.07
CA ALA A 56 -4.01 -9.66 -4.17
C ALA A 56 -3.69 -8.46 -5.08
N MET A 57 -3.38 -7.29 -4.50
CA MET A 57 -2.97 -6.11 -5.25
C MET A 57 -1.69 -6.34 -6.09
N LEU A 58 -0.72 -7.11 -5.57
CA LEU A 58 0.52 -7.41 -6.29
C LEU A 58 0.35 -8.44 -7.42
N SER A 59 -0.81 -9.09 -7.48
CA SER A 59 -1.12 -10.11 -8.49
C SER A 59 -1.79 -9.55 -9.75
N ILE A 60 -2.14 -8.26 -9.76
CA ILE A 60 -2.72 -7.59 -10.93
C ILE A 60 -1.68 -7.38 -12.02
N GLU A 61 -2.12 -7.34 -13.27
CA GLU A 61 -1.30 -6.91 -14.40
C GLU A 61 -0.85 -5.47 -14.18
N GLY A 62 0.46 -5.25 -14.24
CA GLY A 62 1.00 -3.90 -14.15
C GLY A 62 0.91 -3.12 -15.45
N GLY A 63 1.09 -1.81 -15.34
CA GLY A 63 1.37 -0.95 -16.48
C GLY A 63 2.78 -1.15 -17.02
N HIS A 64 3.23 -0.24 -17.88
CA HIS A 64 4.55 -0.32 -18.50
C HIS A 64 5.70 -0.13 -17.51
N GLU A 65 5.59 0.87 -16.62
CA GLU A 65 6.61 1.20 -15.62
C GLU A 65 6.03 1.27 -14.20
N GLU A 66 4.79 1.72 -14.06
CA GLU A 66 4.10 1.92 -12.78
C GLU A 66 2.96 0.90 -12.58
N PRO A 67 2.55 0.60 -11.33
CA PRO A 67 1.32 -0.14 -11.09
C PRO A 67 0.11 0.70 -11.54
N PRO A 68 -0.98 0.08 -12.02
CA PRO A 68 -2.23 0.81 -12.26
C PRO A 68 -2.77 1.40 -10.96
N ALA A 69 -3.57 2.47 -11.04
CA ALA A 69 -4.19 3.05 -9.86
C ALA A 69 -5.12 2.02 -9.21
N LEU A 70 -4.86 1.68 -7.95
CA LEU A 70 -5.69 0.74 -7.20
C LEU A 70 -5.78 1.17 -5.74
N MET A 71 -7.01 1.52 -5.34
CA MET A 71 -7.32 2.17 -4.09
C MET A 71 -8.61 1.58 -3.51
N LEU A 72 -8.68 1.41 -2.18
CA LEU A 72 -9.85 0.86 -1.49
C LEU A 72 -10.43 1.85 -0.50
N GLY A 73 -11.73 1.76 -0.26
CA GLY A 73 -12.42 2.50 0.79
C GLY A 73 -13.21 3.72 0.30
N SER A 74 -13.37 4.70 1.18
CA SER A 74 -14.29 5.84 1.00
C SER A 74 -13.90 6.75 -0.16
N ARG A 75 -14.91 7.23 -0.89
CA ARG A 75 -14.80 8.25 -1.95
C ARG A 75 -14.06 9.53 -1.53
N SER A 76 -14.15 9.92 -0.25
CA SER A 76 -13.51 11.14 0.23
C SER A 76 -11.99 11.03 0.35
N ALA A 77 -11.49 9.81 0.58
CA ALA A 77 -10.08 9.49 0.67
C ALA A 77 -9.94 7.96 0.83
N PRO A 78 -9.10 7.31 0.01
CA PRO A 78 -8.84 5.89 0.14
C PRO A 78 -8.36 5.51 1.55
N GLU A 79 -8.79 4.34 2.04
CA GLU A 79 -8.23 3.73 3.24
C GLU A 79 -6.91 3.02 2.95
N LEU A 80 -6.79 2.43 1.76
CA LEU A 80 -5.63 1.66 1.31
C LEU A 80 -5.27 2.03 -0.13
N ILE A 81 -3.99 2.19 -0.42
CA ILE A 81 -3.48 2.55 -1.76
C ILE A 81 -2.28 1.67 -2.11
N LEU A 82 -2.30 1.06 -3.30
CA LEU A 82 -1.11 0.44 -3.89
C LEU A 82 -0.22 1.53 -4.51
N ALA A 83 1.06 1.54 -4.15
CA ALA A 83 2.03 2.47 -4.71
C ALA A 83 3.37 1.77 -5.01
N ARG A 84 4.05 2.23 -6.06
CA ARG A 84 5.48 1.99 -6.27
C ARG A 84 6.28 2.90 -5.36
N LEU A 85 7.38 2.38 -4.82
CA LEU A 85 8.36 3.13 -4.06
C LEU A 85 9.66 3.22 -4.87
N ALA A 86 10.02 4.42 -5.31
CA ALA A 86 11.23 4.65 -6.10
C ALA A 86 12.16 5.66 -5.40
N PRO A 87 13.48 5.42 -5.32
CA PRO A 87 14.41 6.43 -4.80
C PRO A 87 14.39 7.71 -5.64
N TYR A 88 14.30 8.85 -4.99
CA TYR A 88 14.16 10.16 -5.63
C TYR A 88 15.32 11.12 -5.31
N ASP A 89 15.77 11.21 -4.05
CA ASP A 89 16.83 12.15 -3.63
C ASP A 89 17.61 11.63 -2.42
N VAL A 90 18.84 12.13 -2.23
CA VAL A 90 19.67 11.84 -1.05
C VAL A 90 20.22 13.14 -0.47
N LYS A 91 19.90 13.42 0.80
CA LYS A 91 20.40 14.60 1.52
C LYS A 91 21.42 14.21 2.58
N PHE A 92 22.61 14.78 2.50
CA PHE A 92 23.64 14.61 3.53
C PHE A 92 23.47 15.68 4.62
N LEU A 93 23.01 15.27 5.80
CA LEU A 93 22.89 16.19 6.92
C LEU A 93 24.27 16.43 7.57
N ASN A 94 24.52 17.69 7.98
CA ASN A 94 25.76 18.10 8.65
C ASN A 94 26.10 17.32 9.94
N LYS A 95 25.17 16.50 10.45
CA LYS A 95 25.35 15.62 11.63
C LYS A 95 25.61 14.14 11.30
N GLY A 96 25.90 13.82 10.04
CA GLY A 96 26.53 12.54 9.65
C GLY A 96 25.58 11.44 9.18
N CYS A 97 24.29 11.73 9.00
CA CYS A 97 23.30 10.73 8.62
C CYS A 97 22.67 11.12 7.27
N PRO A 98 22.83 10.31 6.22
CA PRO A 98 22.13 10.56 4.96
C PRO A 98 20.63 10.33 5.16
N GLN A 99 19.82 11.24 4.63
CA GLN A 99 18.40 11.04 4.41
C GLN A 99 18.21 10.52 2.99
N MET A 100 17.43 9.45 2.83
CA MET A 100 17.00 8.98 1.51
C MET A 100 15.54 9.36 1.33
N TRP A 101 15.22 10.00 0.22
CA TRP A 101 13.87 10.36 -0.16
C TRP A 101 13.40 9.43 -1.26
N TYR A 102 12.17 8.97 -1.15
CA TYR A 102 11.51 8.11 -2.11
C TYR A 102 10.26 8.80 -2.63
N SER A 103 9.99 8.68 -3.92
CA SER A 103 8.70 9.02 -4.51
C SER A 103 7.75 7.83 -4.38
N LEU A 104 6.47 8.14 -4.18
CA LEU A 104 5.35 7.20 -4.25
C LEU A 104 4.55 7.49 -5.52
N SER A 105 4.25 6.46 -6.30
CA SER A 105 3.51 6.64 -7.56
C SER A 105 2.62 5.46 -7.91
N ASN A 106 1.55 5.73 -8.66
CA ASN A 106 0.77 4.76 -9.42
C ASN A 106 0.21 5.45 -10.67
N GLU A 107 0.07 4.72 -11.78
CA GLU A 107 -0.47 5.27 -13.05
C GLU A 107 0.08 6.66 -13.45
N ASP A 108 1.40 6.85 -13.27
CA ASP A 108 2.11 8.11 -13.49
C ASP A 108 1.69 9.30 -12.59
N GLU A 109 0.79 9.08 -11.63
CA GLU A 109 0.43 10.03 -10.59
C GLU A 109 1.45 10.03 -9.45
N ASN A 110 1.78 11.22 -8.96
CA ASN A 110 2.63 11.41 -7.81
C ASN A 110 1.78 11.34 -6.53
N LEU A 111 1.91 10.26 -5.77
CA LEU A 111 1.23 10.08 -4.49
C LEU A 111 1.99 10.70 -3.32
N GLY A 112 3.08 11.43 -3.56
CA GLY A 112 3.88 12.09 -2.53
C GLY A 112 5.26 11.46 -2.35
N ASN A 113 5.90 11.81 -1.23
CA ASN A 113 7.27 11.38 -0.94
C ASN A 113 7.39 10.85 0.48
N VAL A 114 8.33 9.93 0.67
CA VAL A 114 8.71 9.38 1.98
C VAL A 114 10.18 9.71 2.26
N CYS A 115 10.46 10.18 3.47
CA CYS A 115 11.83 10.42 3.93
C CYS A 115 12.25 9.32 4.91
N GLN A 116 13.41 8.72 4.66
CA GLN A 116 14.06 7.78 5.57
C GLN A 116 15.26 8.45 6.23
N GLU A 117 15.28 8.42 7.57
CA GLU A 117 16.44 8.81 8.37
C GLU A 117 17.12 7.58 9.00
N ASN A 118 18.46 7.53 9.00
CA ASN A 118 19.30 6.61 9.79
C ASN A 118 19.26 5.10 9.47
N LYS A 119 18.12 4.38 9.60
CA LYS A 119 18.07 2.89 9.59
C LYS A 119 16.86 2.29 8.84
N PHE A 120 17.11 1.14 8.21
CA PHE A 120 16.13 0.29 7.50
C PHE A 120 15.31 -0.57 8.46
N THR A 121 14.24 -0.02 9.04
CA THR A 121 13.22 -0.80 9.76
C THR A 121 11.86 -0.27 9.33
N MET A 122 10.90 -1.16 9.02
CA MET A 122 9.56 -0.77 8.53
C MET A 122 8.86 0.26 9.43
N ASP A 123 9.13 0.22 10.73
CA ASP A 123 8.61 1.16 11.73
C ASP A 123 9.09 2.63 11.52
N TYR A 124 10.05 2.87 10.62
CA TYR A 124 10.69 4.17 10.38
C TYR A 124 10.37 4.81 9.03
N LEU A 125 9.50 4.21 8.21
CA LEU A 125 8.97 4.86 7.00
C LEU A 125 7.83 5.79 7.41
N PHE A 126 8.22 6.91 8.01
CA PHE A 126 7.34 7.92 8.57
C PHE A 126 6.73 8.79 7.45
N GLU A 127 5.40 8.72 7.38
CA GLU A 127 4.50 9.74 6.83
C GLU A 127 4.67 10.05 5.34
N ALA A 128 3.93 9.31 4.52
CA ALA A 128 3.63 9.74 3.16
C ALA A 128 2.63 10.91 3.27
N THR A 129 3.11 12.15 3.19
CA THR A 129 2.23 13.27 2.88
C THR A 129 1.87 13.13 1.41
N THR A 130 0.63 12.71 1.14
CA THR A 130 0.13 12.64 -0.24
C THR A 130 0.10 14.05 -0.80
N LEU A 131 0.96 14.31 -1.78
CA LEU A 131 0.95 15.56 -2.52
C LEU A 131 -0.11 15.39 -3.61
N ASP A 132 -1.17 16.17 -3.49
CA ASP A 132 -2.32 16.30 -4.39
C ASP A 132 -3.40 15.21 -4.29
N GLY A 133 -4.65 15.66 -4.13
CA GLY A 133 -5.88 14.86 -4.27
C GLY A 133 -6.61 14.54 -2.96
N TYR A 134 -5.98 13.80 -2.04
CA TYR A 134 -6.68 13.20 -0.90
C TYR A 134 -6.31 13.83 0.45
N GLU A 135 -7.31 14.33 1.19
CA GLU A 135 -7.13 14.82 2.56
C GLU A 135 -6.91 13.64 3.54
N GLY A 136 -5.65 13.26 3.75
CA GLY A 136 -5.30 12.20 4.69
C GLY A 136 -3.80 12.05 4.97
N HIS A 137 -3.48 11.51 6.15
CA HIS A 137 -2.14 11.04 6.47
C HIS A 137 -2.06 9.54 6.25
N TYR A 138 -0.99 9.10 5.60
CA TYR A 138 -0.76 7.70 5.27
C TYR A 138 0.56 7.20 5.84
N ARG A 139 0.59 5.91 6.19
CA ARG A 139 1.81 5.18 6.54
C ARG A 139 2.02 4.03 5.56
N ILE A 140 3.26 3.62 5.37
CA ILE A 140 3.56 2.33 4.73
C ILE A 140 3.21 1.23 5.72
N ALA A 141 2.25 0.38 5.36
CA ALA A 141 1.74 -0.71 6.20
C ALA A 141 2.28 -2.08 5.79
N GLU A 142 2.53 -2.28 4.50
CA GLU A 142 3.15 -3.50 3.95
C GLU A 142 4.15 -3.11 2.85
N TYR A 143 5.14 -3.97 2.61
CA TYR A 143 6.18 -3.79 1.60
C TYR A 143 6.51 -5.11 0.91
N ALA A 144 6.76 -5.05 -0.41
CA ALA A 144 7.22 -6.17 -1.20
C ALA A 144 8.16 -5.71 -2.32
N GLU A 145 9.05 -6.61 -2.75
CA GLU A 145 9.88 -6.45 -3.94
C GLU A 145 9.39 -7.40 -5.02
N VAL A 146 9.22 -6.89 -6.24
CA VAL A 146 8.93 -7.70 -7.43
C VAL A 146 10.20 -7.77 -8.27
N SER A 147 10.63 -8.98 -8.61
CA SER A 147 11.74 -9.24 -9.51
C SER A 147 11.46 -10.47 -10.36
N TRP A 148 11.51 -10.30 -11.68
CA TRP A 148 11.30 -11.37 -12.66
C TRP A 148 9.97 -12.13 -12.48
N GLY A 149 8.91 -11.42 -12.07
CA GLY A 149 7.59 -11.99 -11.82
C GLY A 149 7.44 -12.76 -10.51
N GLU A 150 8.46 -12.74 -9.64
CA GLU A 150 8.38 -13.22 -8.26
C GLU A 150 8.26 -12.04 -7.29
N VAL A 151 7.40 -12.18 -6.29
CA VAL A 151 7.17 -11.18 -5.24
C VAL A 151 7.78 -11.69 -3.94
N ALA A 152 8.74 -10.96 -3.39
CA ALA A 152 9.28 -11.18 -2.05
C ALA A 152 8.57 -10.27 -1.03
N HIS A 153 7.91 -10.88 -0.06
CA HIS A 153 7.16 -10.18 1.00
C HIS A 153 8.04 -9.90 2.22
N ALA A 154 7.74 -8.82 2.96
CA ALA A 154 8.46 -8.45 4.17
C ALA A 154 8.47 -9.53 5.28
N ASP A 155 7.50 -10.47 5.27
CA ASP A 155 7.47 -11.59 6.22
C ASP A 155 8.30 -12.81 5.78
N GLY A 156 9.08 -12.68 4.69
CA GLY A 156 9.96 -13.72 4.16
C GLY A 156 9.27 -14.74 3.26
N THR A 157 7.97 -14.58 2.99
CA THR A 157 7.25 -15.41 2.03
C THR A 157 7.41 -14.90 0.60
N THR A 158 7.10 -15.74 -0.39
CA THR A 158 7.09 -15.34 -1.80
C THR A 158 5.75 -15.68 -2.48
N SER A 159 5.40 -14.94 -3.53
CA SER A 159 4.25 -15.21 -4.38
C SER A 159 4.54 -14.89 -5.84
N ALA A 160 3.67 -15.33 -6.75
CA ALA A 160 3.73 -14.85 -8.14
C ALA A 160 3.27 -13.39 -8.21
N GLY A 161 3.92 -12.60 -9.05
CA GLY A 161 3.61 -11.19 -9.29
C GLY A 161 3.48 -10.93 -10.78
N ARG A 162 2.65 -9.94 -11.12
CA ARG A 162 2.41 -9.55 -12.53
C ARG A 162 2.68 -8.06 -12.77
N LEU A 163 3.16 -7.36 -11.75
CA LEU A 163 3.66 -6.00 -11.84
C LEU A 163 5.09 -5.97 -12.41
N PRO A 164 5.54 -4.82 -12.96
CA PRO A 164 6.95 -4.58 -13.29
C PRO A 164 7.90 -4.83 -12.13
N ASP A 165 9.18 -5.01 -12.45
CA ASP A 165 10.22 -5.09 -11.43
C ASP A 165 10.29 -3.78 -10.62
N GLY A 166 10.33 -3.90 -9.30
CA GLY A 166 10.34 -2.74 -8.42
C GLY A 166 9.99 -3.03 -6.98
N SER A 167 10.01 -1.95 -6.19
CA SER A 167 9.57 -1.94 -4.80
C SER A 167 8.15 -1.41 -4.72
N TYR A 168 7.28 -2.10 -3.99
CA TYR A 168 5.87 -1.77 -3.85
C TYR A 168 5.49 -1.69 -2.38
N VAL A 169 4.53 -0.82 -2.08
CA VAL A 169 4.03 -0.60 -0.72
C VAL A 169 2.52 -0.53 -0.71
N LEU A 170 1.95 -0.97 0.41
CA LEU A 170 0.57 -0.67 0.79
C LEU A 170 0.57 0.56 1.68
N LEU A 171 0.01 1.66 1.21
CA LEU A 171 -0.24 2.83 2.04
C LEU A 171 -1.55 2.63 2.80
N GLU A 172 -1.54 2.89 4.10
CA GLU A 172 -2.72 2.84 4.96
C GLU A 172 -3.01 4.22 5.55
N LYS A 173 -4.26 4.66 5.42
CA LYS A 173 -4.75 5.88 6.06
C LYS A 173 -4.75 5.75 7.59
N VAL A 174 -4.09 6.70 8.24
CA VAL A 174 -4.01 6.80 9.71
C VAL A 174 -4.85 7.95 10.28
N SER A 175 -5.13 9.00 9.51
CA SER A 175 -5.91 10.17 9.94
C SER A 175 -6.55 10.88 8.75
N ASP A 176 -7.78 11.38 8.94
CA ASP A 176 -8.45 12.32 8.02
C ASP A 176 -7.99 13.78 8.22
N ARG A 177 -7.36 14.11 9.36
CA ARG A 177 -6.98 15.49 9.70
C ARG A 177 -5.55 15.78 9.28
N VAL A 178 -5.37 16.79 8.44
CA VAL A 178 -4.10 17.51 8.23
C VAL A 178 -3.81 18.31 9.51
N LEU A 179 -2.77 17.93 10.27
CA LEU A 179 -2.32 18.71 11.43
C LEU A 179 -1.37 19.83 11.04
#